data_AF-A0A4S8LGJ9-F1
#
_entry.id   AF-A0A4S8LGJ9-F1
#
_cell.length_a   1.000
_cell.length_b   1.000
_cell.length_c   1.000
_cell.angle_alpha   90.00
_cell.angle_beta   90.00
_cell.angle_gamma   90.00
#
_symmetry.space_group_name_H-M   'P 1'
#
loop_
_entity.id
_entity.type
_entity.pdbx_description
1 polymer ?
#
loop_
_entity_poly.entity_id
_entity_poly.type
_entity_poly.pdbx_seq_one_letter_code
_entity_poly.pdbx_strand_id
1 'polypeptide(L)'
;FPPQPSSDIFFHQIITDWTNDCDIPRIKEVGCAVCGQLKPMVEMNELRTMKNYLHILEQQGVTRKERKSNSDAITEIQGPFIDQDCNHICDTCRKNLREGKIPRISLANGFWLGAVPKELKELNFMERLLVQKMRTNCCFVKVSSGMRKMISHVIAFETPVTKVYD
;
A
#
# COMPACT_ATOMS: atom_id res chain seq x y z
N PHE A 1 -39.58 21.00 -16.45
CA PHE A 1 -39.63 19.66 -17.09
C PHE A 1 -39.04 19.84 -18.48
N PRO A 2 -37.90 19.25 -18.90
CA PRO A 2 -36.67 18.92 -18.15
C PRO A 2 -35.86 20.20 -17.81
N PRO A 3 -34.65 20.15 -17.22
CA PRO A 3 -33.75 21.30 -17.24
C PRO A 3 -33.45 21.72 -18.69
N GLN A 4 -33.23 23.02 -18.91
CA GLN A 4 -32.81 23.50 -20.24
C GLN A 4 -31.46 22.86 -20.62
N PRO A 5 -31.26 22.53 -21.91
CA PRO A 5 -29.99 21.98 -22.36
C PRO A 5 -28.86 22.95 -22.05
N SER A 6 -27.76 22.41 -21.53
CA SER A 6 -26.53 23.18 -21.32
C SER A 6 -25.98 23.70 -22.64
N SER A 7 -25.23 24.80 -22.59
CA SER A 7 -24.61 25.37 -23.79
C SER A 7 -23.54 24.44 -24.37
N ASP A 8 -23.38 24.46 -25.69
CA ASP A 8 -22.33 23.69 -26.38
C ASP A 8 -20.92 24.04 -25.85
N ILE A 9 -20.72 25.29 -25.43
CA ILE A 9 -19.48 25.76 -24.79
C ILE A 9 -19.23 24.99 -23.49
N PHE A 10 -20.26 24.81 -22.66
CA PHE A 10 -20.14 24.09 -21.40
C PHE A 10 -19.87 22.59 -21.63
N PHE A 11 -20.51 21.98 -22.63
CA PHE A 11 -20.20 20.60 -23.02
C PHE A 11 -18.75 20.47 -23.51
N HIS A 12 -18.28 21.39 -24.35
CA HIS A 12 -16.89 21.40 -24.80
C HIS A 12 -15.91 21.59 -23.63
N GLN A 13 -16.22 22.43 -22.65
CA GLN A 13 -15.42 22.60 -21.44
C GLN A 13 -15.35 21.30 -20.64
N ILE A 14 -16.49 20.64 -20.36
CA ILE A 14 -16.51 19.35 -19.65
C ILE A 14 -15.66 18.32 -20.38
N ILE A 15 -15.81 18.19 -21.70
CA ILE A 15 -15.04 17.23 -22.49
C ILE A 15 -13.55 17.55 -22.40
N THR A 16 -13.18 18.83 -22.54
CA THR A 16 -11.79 19.28 -22.50
C THR A 16 -11.16 19.04 -21.12
N ASP A 17 -11.85 19.42 -20.06
CA ASP A 17 -11.43 19.21 -18.67
C ASP A 17 -11.27 17.72 -18.37
N TRP A 18 -12.23 16.90 -18.79
CA TRP A 18 -12.15 15.45 -18.65
C TRP A 18 -10.97 14.88 -19.44
N THR A 19 -10.75 15.27 -20.69
CA THR A 19 -9.58 14.80 -21.46
C THR A 19 -8.25 15.24 -20.83
N ASN A 20 -8.20 16.43 -20.23
CA ASN A 20 -7.01 16.93 -19.56
C ASN A 20 -6.74 16.17 -18.25
N ASP A 21 -7.78 15.85 -17.49
CA ASP A 21 -7.68 15.07 -16.24
C ASP A 21 -7.40 13.59 -16.51
N CYS A 22 -7.90 13.07 -17.62
CA CYS A 22 -7.66 11.71 -18.08
C CYS A 22 -6.41 11.57 -18.96
N ASP A 23 -5.54 12.58 -19.02
CA ASP A 23 -4.26 12.45 -19.70
C ASP A 23 -3.40 11.36 -19.02
N ILE A 24 -2.63 10.64 -19.83
CA ILE A 24 -1.88 9.43 -19.43
C ILE A 24 -1.00 9.68 -18.19
N PRO A 25 -0.25 10.80 -18.05
CA PRO A 25 0.58 11.06 -16.87
C PRO A 25 -0.22 11.27 -15.58
N ARG A 26 -1.46 11.73 -15.66
CA ARG A 26 -2.33 11.97 -14.50
C ARG A 26 -3.00 10.70 -14.01
N ILE A 27 -3.30 9.77 -14.91
CA ILE A 27 -3.87 8.46 -14.57
C ILE A 27 -2.78 7.47 -14.17
N LYS A 28 -1.62 7.50 -14.83
CA LYS A 28 -0.57 6.52 -14.62
C LYS A 28 -0.04 6.61 -13.19
N GLU A 29 -0.24 5.55 -12.44
CA GLU A 29 0.30 5.42 -11.09
C GLU A 29 1.67 4.75 -11.12
N VAL A 30 2.56 5.22 -10.25
CA VAL A 30 3.88 4.63 -10.02
C VAL A 30 4.15 4.53 -8.52
N GLY A 31 4.96 3.55 -8.12
CA GLY A 31 5.29 3.30 -6.73
C GLY A 31 6.30 4.29 -6.15
N CYS A 32 6.10 4.69 -4.90
CA CYS A 32 7.05 5.46 -4.12
C CYS A 32 8.04 4.54 -3.40
N ALA A 33 9.33 4.72 -3.62
CA ALA A 33 10.38 3.91 -3.01
C ALA A 33 10.45 4.03 -1.47
N VAL A 34 9.97 5.14 -0.90
CA VAL A 34 10.09 5.40 0.54
C VAL A 34 8.90 4.87 1.35
N CYS A 35 7.67 4.94 0.81
CA CYS A 35 6.45 4.52 1.51
C CYS A 35 5.73 3.34 0.85
N GLY A 36 6.17 2.87 -0.31
CA GLY A 36 5.57 1.75 -1.05
C GLY A 36 4.18 2.03 -1.64
N GLN A 37 3.65 3.24 -1.51
CA GLN A 37 2.33 3.58 -2.05
C GLN A 37 2.39 3.89 -3.55
N LEU A 38 1.38 3.46 -4.28
CA LEU A 38 1.08 3.92 -5.64
C LEU A 38 0.52 5.34 -5.57
N LYS A 39 1.05 6.22 -6.43
CA LYS A 39 0.58 7.59 -6.59
C LYS A 39 0.62 8.02 -8.05
N PRO A 40 -0.19 9.02 -8.46
CA PRO A 40 -0.13 9.58 -9.80
C PRO A 40 1.29 10.04 -10.15
N MET A 41 1.74 9.76 -11.38
CA MET A 41 3.10 10.12 -11.84
C MET A 41 3.39 11.62 -11.74
N VAL A 42 2.36 12.47 -11.82
CA VAL A 42 2.47 13.93 -11.63
C VAL A 42 2.90 14.36 -10.23
N GLU A 43 2.67 13.54 -9.19
CA GLU A 43 3.06 13.81 -7.78
C GLU A 43 4.42 13.19 -7.41
N MET A 44 5.16 12.71 -8.41
CA MET A 44 6.33 11.86 -8.23
C MET A 44 7.57 12.56 -8.76
N ASN A 45 8.66 12.42 -8.00
CA ASN A 45 9.97 12.94 -8.36
C ASN A 45 10.95 11.77 -8.50
N GLU A 46 12.04 11.97 -9.23
CA GLU A 46 13.09 10.97 -9.32
C GLU A 46 13.79 10.77 -7.98
N LEU A 47 13.89 9.51 -7.52
CA LEU A 47 14.57 9.17 -6.27
C LEU A 47 16.05 9.57 -6.27
N ARG A 48 16.68 9.56 -7.45
CA ARG A 48 18.09 9.94 -7.64
C ARG A 48 18.41 11.34 -7.11
N THR A 49 17.43 12.25 -7.12
CA THR A 49 17.58 13.62 -6.61
C THR A 49 17.69 13.69 -5.07
N MET A 50 17.32 12.62 -4.37
CA MET A 50 17.22 12.57 -2.91
C MET A 50 18.28 11.68 -2.25
N LYS A 51 19.30 11.21 -2.99
CA LYS A 51 20.35 10.30 -2.48
C LYS A 51 20.98 10.75 -1.16
N ASN A 52 21.24 12.05 -1.01
CA ASN A 52 21.89 12.60 0.19
C ASN A 52 21.00 12.61 1.44
N TYR A 53 19.68 12.42 1.28
CA TYR A 53 18.72 12.41 2.39
C TYR A 53 18.30 10.99 2.81
N LEU A 54 18.75 9.95 2.08
CA LEU A 54 18.31 8.58 2.35
C LEU A 54 18.83 8.03 3.67
N HIS A 55 19.95 8.53 4.19
CA HIS A 55 20.52 8.12 5.48
C HIS A 55 19.53 8.25 6.65
N ILE A 56 18.53 9.15 6.55
CA ILE A 56 17.47 9.32 7.55
C ILE A 56 16.60 8.07 7.69
N LEU A 57 16.53 7.23 6.64
CA LEU A 57 15.74 6.00 6.58
C LEU A 57 16.49 4.78 7.14
N GLU A 58 17.71 4.96 7.63
CA GLU A 58 18.45 3.90 8.33
C GLU A 58 17.90 3.79 9.77
N GLN A 59 17.36 2.62 10.11
CA GLN A 59 16.81 2.34 11.44
C GLN A 59 17.30 0.96 11.91
N GLN A 60 17.49 0.81 13.23
CA GLN A 60 17.85 -0.48 13.82
C GLN A 60 16.59 -1.18 14.35
N GLY A 61 16.53 -2.50 14.30
CA GLY A 61 15.41 -3.28 14.84
C GLY A 61 14.21 -3.42 13.90
N VAL A 62 14.24 -2.79 12.73
CA VAL A 62 13.06 -2.67 11.87
C VAL A 62 12.96 -3.79 10.85
N THR A 63 14.10 -4.30 10.37
CA THR A 63 14.13 -5.30 9.29
C THR A 63 14.77 -6.60 9.74
N ARG A 64 14.42 -7.68 9.04
CA ARG A 64 15.05 -8.98 9.24
C ARG A 64 15.41 -9.58 7.89
N LYS A 65 16.62 -10.10 7.79
CA LYS A 65 17.06 -10.88 6.65
C LYS A 65 16.38 -12.26 6.69
N GLU A 66 15.99 -12.74 5.52
CA GLU A 66 15.48 -14.11 5.35
C GLU A 66 16.52 -15.13 5.85
N ARG A 67 16.04 -16.15 6.58
CA ARG A 67 16.82 -17.28 7.07
C ARG A 67 16.55 -18.48 6.18
N LYS A 68 17.60 -19.16 5.72
CA LYS A 68 17.48 -20.39 4.91
C LYS A 68 17.60 -21.65 5.76
N SER A 69 18.19 -21.53 6.94
CA SER A 69 18.33 -22.63 7.89
C SER A 69 17.98 -22.21 9.32
N ASN A 70 17.65 -23.19 10.16
CA ASN A 70 17.38 -22.94 11.58
C ASN A 70 18.63 -22.57 12.37
N SER A 71 19.83 -22.84 11.85
CA SER A 71 21.10 -22.42 12.43
C SER A 71 21.52 -21.01 12.04
N ASP A 72 20.88 -20.41 11.02
CA ASP A 72 21.21 -19.05 10.60
C ASP A 72 20.84 -18.07 11.71
N ALA A 73 21.77 -17.17 12.04
CA ALA A 73 21.53 -16.10 12.99
C ALA A 73 20.45 -15.13 12.47
N ILE A 74 19.67 -14.55 13.40
CA ILE A 74 18.74 -13.48 13.07
C ILE A 74 19.56 -12.20 12.88
N THR A 75 19.67 -11.74 11.63
CA THR A 75 20.41 -10.52 11.26
C THR A 75 19.51 -9.52 10.55
N GLU A 76 19.82 -8.24 10.67
CA GLU A 76 19.09 -7.15 10.01
C GLU A 76 19.67 -6.83 8.63
N ILE A 77 18.85 -6.21 7.78
CA ILE A 77 19.31 -5.66 6.50
C ILE A 77 19.92 -4.29 6.79
N GLN A 78 21.11 -4.03 6.27
CA GLN A 78 21.81 -2.76 6.48
C GLN A 78 21.46 -1.75 5.38
N GLY A 79 21.46 -0.47 5.73
CA GLY A 79 21.26 0.65 4.81
C GLY A 79 19.85 1.25 4.84
N PRO A 80 19.58 2.23 3.97
CA PRO A 80 18.31 2.94 3.96
C PRO A 80 17.18 2.03 3.49
N PHE A 81 16.10 1.95 4.25
CA PHE A 81 14.97 1.09 3.90
C PHE A 81 14.09 1.73 2.84
N ILE A 82 14.35 1.33 1.59
CA ILE A 82 13.61 1.74 0.40
C ILE A 82 13.26 0.52 -0.45
N ASP A 83 12.16 0.62 -1.20
CA ASP A 83 11.84 -0.33 -2.26
C ASP A 83 12.81 -0.17 -3.43
N GLN A 84 13.56 -1.24 -3.71
CA GLN A 84 14.60 -1.27 -4.72
C GLN A 84 14.04 -1.34 -6.15
N ASP A 85 12.79 -1.77 -6.30
CA ASP A 85 12.13 -1.85 -7.61
C ASP A 85 11.54 -0.50 -8.03
N CYS A 86 11.43 0.45 -7.09
CA CYS A 86 10.88 1.78 -7.31
C CYS A 86 11.96 2.84 -7.53
N ASN A 87 11.83 3.61 -8.62
CA ASN A 87 12.76 4.70 -8.97
C ASN A 87 12.26 6.11 -8.61
N HIS A 88 11.07 6.22 -8.01
CA HIS A 88 10.41 7.49 -7.75
C HIS A 88 10.13 7.69 -6.26
N ILE A 89 9.97 8.95 -5.86
CA ILE A 89 9.58 9.38 -4.53
C ILE A 89 8.42 10.36 -4.64
N CYS A 90 7.38 10.15 -3.83
CA CYS A 90 6.25 11.08 -3.79
C CYS A 90 6.59 12.39 -3.09
N ASP A 91 5.86 13.46 -3.41
CA ASP A 91 6.06 14.78 -2.82
C ASP A 91 6.00 14.79 -1.30
N THR A 92 5.10 14.00 -0.70
CA THR A 92 4.97 13.91 0.76
C THR A 92 6.23 13.32 1.40
N CYS A 93 6.78 12.22 0.85
CA CYS A 93 8.01 11.63 1.37
C CYS A 93 9.21 12.54 1.12
N ARG A 94 9.28 13.15 -0.06
CA ARG A 94 10.34 14.09 -0.45
C ARG A 94 10.41 15.29 0.51
N LYS A 95 9.26 15.88 0.85
CA LYS A 95 9.19 17.00 1.78
C LYS A 95 9.70 16.62 3.18
N ASN A 96 9.22 15.50 3.72
CA ASN A 96 9.65 15.01 5.03
C ASN A 96 11.16 14.73 5.08
N LEU A 97 11.71 14.07 4.06
CA LEU A 97 13.15 13.79 3.99
C LEU A 97 14.00 15.07 3.94
N ARG A 98 13.56 16.10 3.21
CA ARG A 98 14.24 17.41 3.19
C ARG A 98 14.21 18.10 4.55
N GLU A 99 13.15 17.89 5.32
CA GLU A 99 13.00 18.39 6.68
C GLU A 99 13.78 17.56 7.72
N GLY A 100 14.50 16.51 7.32
CA GLY A 100 15.21 15.64 8.25
C GLY A 100 14.30 14.64 8.99
N LYS A 101 13.06 14.44 8.53
CA LYS A 101 12.05 13.62 9.20
C LYS A 101 11.78 12.33 8.44
N ILE A 102 11.56 11.25 9.20
CA ILE A 102 11.10 9.98 8.65
C ILE A 102 9.59 10.09 8.37
N PRO A 103 9.13 9.87 7.12
CA PRO A 103 7.70 9.88 6.81
C PRO A 103 6.94 8.83 7.64
N ARG A 104 5.76 9.18 8.17
CA ARG A 104 4.95 8.32 9.07
C ARG A 104 4.74 6.90 8.54
N ILE A 105 4.45 6.77 7.25
CA ILE A 105 4.18 5.50 6.55
C ILE A 105 5.38 5.01 5.73
N SER A 106 6.59 5.42 6.09
CA SER A 106 7.79 4.95 5.40
C SER A 106 8.07 3.49 5.70
N LEU A 107 8.72 2.80 4.77
CA LEU A 107 9.17 1.42 4.95
C LEU A 107 10.11 1.28 6.17
N ALA A 108 10.86 2.34 6.47
CA ALA A 108 11.73 2.44 7.64
C ALA A 108 10.98 2.44 8.99
N ASN A 109 9.65 2.60 9.03
CA ASN A 109 8.85 2.56 10.27
C ASN A 109 8.22 1.18 10.54
N GLY A 110 8.87 0.09 10.13
CA GLY A 110 8.35 -1.27 10.33
C GLY A 110 7.35 -1.74 9.28
N PHE A 111 7.19 -0.97 8.20
CA PHE A 111 6.37 -1.35 7.06
C PHE A 111 7.16 -2.09 5.97
N TRP A 112 8.48 -2.26 6.14
CA TRP A 112 9.30 -3.07 5.26
C TRP A 112 9.02 -4.57 5.44
N LEU A 113 8.38 -5.17 4.45
CA LEU A 113 8.17 -6.62 4.38
C LEU A 113 9.24 -7.34 3.55
N GLY A 114 9.94 -6.61 2.67
CA GLY A 114 10.85 -7.18 1.69
C GLY A 114 10.14 -7.87 0.53
N ALA A 115 10.94 -8.43 -0.39
CA ALA A 115 10.40 -9.21 -1.49
C ALA A 115 9.79 -10.51 -0.96
N VAL A 116 8.61 -10.87 -1.47
CA VAL A 116 7.98 -12.16 -1.14
C VAL A 116 8.88 -13.28 -1.70
N PRO A 117 9.35 -14.24 -0.87
CA PRO A 117 10.11 -15.40 -1.31
C PRO A 117 9.36 -16.20 -2.37
N LYS A 118 10.08 -16.89 -3.26
CA LYS A 118 9.47 -17.64 -4.38
C LYS A 118 8.54 -18.73 -3.87
N GLU A 119 8.96 -19.38 -2.80
CA GLU A 119 8.26 -20.42 -2.06
C GLU A 119 6.89 -19.94 -1.56
N LEU A 120 6.78 -18.65 -1.19
CA LEU A 120 5.51 -18.07 -0.73
C LEU A 120 4.62 -17.54 -1.88
N LYS A 121 5.20 -17.26 -3.06
CA LYS A 121 4.46 -16.75 -4.22
C LYS A 121 3.59 -17.84 -4.88
N GLU A 122 4.03 -19.09 -4.82
CA GLU A 122 3.38 -20.22 -5.49
C GLU A 122 2.35 -20.95 -4.60
N LEU A 123 2.14 -20.50 -3.36
CA LEU A 123 1.20 -21.14 -2.44
C LEU A 123 -0.24 -21.01 -2.92
N ASN A 124 -0.97 -22.13 -2.89
CA ASN A 124 -2.40 -22.13 -3.13
C ASN A 124 -3.17 -21.48 -1.96
N PHE A 125 -4.46 -21.25 -2.15
CA PHE A 125 -5.29 -20.58 -1.14
C PHE A 125 -5.27 -21.27 0.23
N MET A 126 -5.31 -22.62 0.24
CA MET A 126 -5.31 -23.39 1.47
C MET A 126 -3.96 -23.35 2.18
N GLU A 127 -2.86 -23.44 1.44
CA GLU A 127 -1.51 -23.33 1.97
C GLU A 127 -1.25 -21.95 2.58
N ARG A 128 -1.70 -20.88 1.90
CA ARG A 128 -1.65 -19.52 2.44
C ARG A 128 -2.38 -19.42 3.78
N LEU A 129 -3.57 -20.02 3.89
CA LEU A 129 -4.35 -20.04 5.14
C LEU A 129 -3.67 -20.83 6.27
N LEU A 130 -2.89 -21.86 5.93
CA LEU A 130 -2.12 -22.67 6.88
C LEU A 130 -0.90 -21.92 7.44
N VAL A 131 -0.13 -21.22 6.59
CA VAL A 131 1.09 -20.49 7.02
C VAL A 131 0.83 -19.08 7.56
N GLN A 132 -0.38 -18.54 7.35
CA GLN A 132 -0.76 -17.21 7.77
C GLN A 132 -0.77 -17.08 9.31
N LYS A 133 0.14 -16.25 9.83
CA LYS A 133 0.26 -15.96 11.27
C LYS A 133 -0.91 -15.17 11.84
N MET A 134 -1.55 -14.31 11.04
CA MET A 134 -2.71 -13.50 11.45
C MET A 134 -3.89 -13.78 10.52
N ARG A 135 -4.97 -14.41 11.00
CA ARG A 135 -6.17 -14.66 10.20
C ARG A 135 -7.18 -13.53 10.36
N THR A 136 -7.49 -12.84 9.27
CA THR A 136 -8.61 -11.89 9.22
C THR A 136 -9.88 -12.65 8.88
N ASN A 137 -10.75 -12.82 9.89
CA ASN A 137 -12.07 -13.38 9.67
C ASN A 137 -12.99 -12.26 9.16
N CYS A 138 -13.39 -12.33 7.89
CA CYS A 138 -14.43 -11.45 7.34
C CYS A 138 -15.71 -12.26 7.16
N CYS A 139 -16.81 -11.82 7.78
CA CYS A 139 -18.12 -12.46 7.64
C CYS A 139 -18.99 -11.59 6.72
N PHE A 140 -19.26 -12.10 5.51
CA PHE A 140 -20.21 -11.46 4.59
C PHE A 140 -21.58 -12.11 4.77
N VAL A 141 -22.57 -11.28 5.06
CA VAL A 141 -23.93 -11.74 5.33
C VAL A 141 -24.83 -11.19 4.24
N LYS A 142 -25.37 -12.07 3.40
CA LYS A 142 -26.34 -11.69 2.37
C LYS A 142 -27.70 -11.51 3.04
N VAL A 143 -28.22 -10.29 3.01
CA VAL A 143 -29.58 -10.01 3.48
C VAL A 143 -30.55 -10.14 2.32
N SER A 144 -31.57 -11.00 2.45
CA SER A 144 -32.68 -11.10 1.52
C SER A 144 -33.91 -10.36 2.07
N SER A 145 -34.31 -9.30 1.35
CA SER A 145 -35.49 -8.42 1.56
C SER A 145 -35.34 -7.32 2.63
N GLY A 146 -35.56 -6.07 2.18
CA GLY A 146 -35.55 -4.87 3.00
C GLY A 146 -36.87 -4.14 2.89
N MET A 147 -37.67 -4.17 3.97
CA MET A 147 -38.69 -3.15 4.23
C MET A 147 -38.61 -2.77 5.72
N ARG A 148 -37.96 -1.63 5.97
CA ARG A 148 -37.78 -0.88 7.24
C ARG A 148 -36.78 -1.35 8.30
N LYS A 149 -36.50 -2.65 8.51
CA LYS A 149 -35.43 -3.09 9.43
C LYS A 149 -34.65 -4.28 8.87
N MET A 150 -33.33 -4.16 8.89
CA MET A 150 -32.38 -5.16 8.42
C MET A 150 -31.99 -6.05 9.60
N ILE A 151 -32.44 -7.30 9.63
CA ILE A 151 -32.08 -8.29 10.66
C ILE A 151 -31.51 -9.51 9.94
N SER A 152 -30.31 -9.94 10.34
CA SER A 152 -29.74 -11.22 9.91
C SER A 152 -29.16 -11.95 11.11
N HIS A 153 -29.29 -13.28 11.11
CA HIS A 153 -28.68 -14.13 12.11
C HIS A 153 -27.32 -14.60 11.61
N VAL A 154 -26.29 -14.45 12.45
CA VAL A 154 -24.93 -14.90 12.16
C VAL A 154 -24.51 -15.85 13.26
N ILE A 155 -24.10 -17.06 12.89
CA ILE A 155 -23.44 -18.00 13.79
C ILE A 155 -21.97 -17.97 13.41
N ALA A 156 -21.15 -17.33 14.23
CA ALA A 156 -19.71 -17.29 14.06
C ALA A 156 -19.08 -18.28 15.04
N PHE A 157 -18.23 -19.18 14.52
CA PHE A 157 -17.42 -20.06 15.34
C PHE A 157 -16.05 -19.42 15.55
N GLU A 158 -15.57 -19.42 16.78
CA GLU A 158 -14.21 -18.96 17.07
C GLU A 158 -13.21 -19.94 16.46
N THR A 159 -12.37 -19.44 15.57
CA THR A 159 -11.23 -20.21 15.09
C THR A 159 -10.12 -20.03 16.13
N PRO A 160 -9.51 -21.09 16.68
CA PRO A 160 -8.43 -20.95 17.65
C PRO A 160 -7.21 -20.34 16.96
N VAL A 161 -7.09 -19.02 17.03
CA VAL A 161 -5.93 -18.26 16.56
C VAL A 161 -5.29 -17.58 17.76
N THR A 162 -3.96 -17.64 17.81
CA THR A 162 -3.19 -16.97 18.85
C THR A 162 -3.40 -15.46 18.75
N LYS A 163 -3.74 -14.82 19.88
CA LYS A 163 -3.80 -13.35 19.94
C LYS A 163 -2.39 -12.80 19.72
N VAL A 164 -2.25 -11.91 18.74
CA VAL A 164 -0.95 -11.32 18.35
C VAL A 164 -0.75 -9.94 18.97
N TYR A 165 -1.82 -9.30 19.44
CA TYR A 165 -1.80 -8.01 20.14
C TYR A 165 -2.38 -8.21 21.55
N ASP A 166 -1.75 -7.60 22.54
CA ASP A 166 -2.24 -7.49 23.92
C ASP A 166 -3.27 -6.36 24.05
#